data_AF-A0A9X1PFZ5-F1
#
_entry.id   AF-A0A9X1PFZ5-F1
#
_cell.length_a   1.000
_cell.length_b   1.000
_cell.length_c   1.000
_cell.angle_alpha   90.00
_cell.angle_beta   90.00
_cell.angle_gamma   90.00
#
_symmetry.space_group_name_H-M   'P 1'
#
loop_
_entity.id
_entity.type
_entity.pdbx_description
1 polymer ?
#
loop_
_entity_poly.entity_id
_entity_poly.type
_entity_poly.pdbx_seq_one_letter_code
_entity_poly.pdbx_strand_id
1 'polypeptide(L)'
;MNEDILSFIWRFQYFAAEALYTDEGSQLSIIRTGHRNGNSGPDFSEARVVIGEFQWIGSIEIHVKSSDWYLHDHETDPAYETVILHVVWENDRPVVRRDGTLLPTLTLKGIVKKSVLERYTQLQDETETIPCAPMFAQVNEIQKYGMLDRTLLERLDKKASLVMELLARNNNDWEETAYQWLARNFGFKLNDAPFTRLTEIVTWKIIRKHRDKLSQIEALLFGCAGLIPIESNDFYIRQLRTEYQFLSAKYGLKTQQMNGHEWKNLRMRPAGFPTVRLAQFARLIHKNGSLFSEIISTSAFSSLQAMFHTEQSDYWQDHYLFEKKSKGKVPFLGKDSVNLLIINGAVPLLVGYAKHRQQPELLEKAIYWLSEIGAEKNRITREWEMLGMKVTTAADSQALIEWYNHYCTFRKCLECTVGATLIRSVSL
;
A
#
# COMPACT_ATOMS: atom_id res chain seq x y z
N MET A 1 1.11 25.12 18.09
CA MET A 1 0.80 25.59 16.72
C MET A 1 1.88 25.06 15.81
N ASN A 2 1.55 24.55 14.63
CA ASN A 2 2.52 24.11 13.63
C ASN A 2 2.03 24.48 12.22
N GLU A 3 2.89 24.41 11.22
CA GLU A 3 2.55 24.78 9.84
C GLU A 3 1.51 23.83 9.20
N ASP A 4 1.44 22.57 9.62
CA ASP A 4 0.46 21.62 9.09
C ASP A 4 -0.98 22.10 9.31
N ILE A 5 -1.31 22.55 10.54
CA ILE A 5 -2.65 23.07 10.82
C ILE A 5 -2.89 24.42 10.15
N LEU A 6 -1.87 25.27 9.98
CA LEU A 6 -1.99 26.55 9.27
C LEU A 6 -2.24 26.35 7.77
N SER A 7 -1.49 25.45 7.15
CA SER A 7 -1.70 24.98 5.78
C SER A 7 -3.11 24.43 5.57
N PHE A 8 -3.60 23.64 6.53
CA PHE A 8 -4.96 23.12 6.49
C PHE A 8 -6.01 24.23 6.61
N ILE A 9 -5.81 25.17 7.54
CA ILE A 9 -6.69 26.34 7.74
C ILE A 9 -6.71 27.21 6.49
N TRP A 10 -5.56 27.49 5.86
CA TRP A 10 -5.44 28.25 4.62
C TRP A 10 -6.19 27.55 3.48
N ARG A 11 -5.84 26.29 3.21
CA ARG A 11 -6.37 25.50 2.10
C ARG A 11 -7.90 25.44 2.08
N PHE A 12 -8.51 25.31 3.25
CA PHE A 12 -9.97 25.19 3.37
C PHE A 12 -10.65 26.46 3.90
N GLN A 13 -9.89 27.54 4.06
CA GLN A 13 -10.34 28.85 4.52
C GLN A 13 -11.13 28.80 5.84
N TYR A 14 -10.60 28.10 6.85
CA TYR A 14 -11.24 27.95 8.17
C TYR A 14 -10.99 29.14 9.12
N PHE A 15 -11.24 30.33 8.62
CA PHE A 15 -11.16 31.61 9.33
C PHE A 15 -12.25 32.55 8.83
N ALA A 16 -12.53 33.62 9.58
CA ALA A 16 -13.45 34.65 9.14
C ALA A 16 -12.90 35.33 7.87
N ALA A 17 -13.53 35.08 6.72
CA ALA A 17 -13.14 35.66 5.42
C ALA A 17 -13.89 36.96 5.09
N GLU A 18 -14.82 37.37 5.94
CA GLU A 18 -15.59 38.60 5.79
C GLU A 18 -14.68 39.79 6.10
N ALA A 19 -14.28 40.53 5.06
CA ALA A 19 -13.38 41.69 5.12
C ALA A 19 -11.96 41.35 5.63
N LEU A 20 -11.24 40.51 4.87
CA LEU A 20 -9.81 40.27 5.10
C LEU A 20 -8.98 41.51 4.73
N TYR A 21 -7.95 41.76 5.53
CA TYR A 21 -6.93 42.76 5.25
C TYR A 21 -5.56 42.13 5.44
N THR A 22 -4.57 42.61 4.69
CA THR A 22 -3.17 42.35 5.01
C THR A 22 -2.79 43.16 6.26
N ASP A 23 -1.73 42.77 6.95
CA ASP A 23 -1.26 43.46 8.15
C ASP A 23 -0.79 44.90 7.84
N GLU A 24 -0.49 45.20 6.58
CA GLU A 24 -0.21 46.54 6.06
C GLU A 24 -1.47 47.38 5.76
N GLY A 25 -2.66 46.82 5.97
CA GLY A 25 -3.96 47.50 5.85
C GLY A 25 -4.61 47.45 4.46
N SER A 26 -4.07 46.67 3.52
CA SER A 26 -4.67 46.51 2.19
C SER A 26 -5.81 45.50 2.23
N GLN A 27 -6.94 45.80 1.59
CA GLN A 27 -8.05 44.83 1.48
C GLN A 27 -7.58 43.58 0.73
N LEU A 28 -7.88 42.40 1.27
CA LEU A 28 -7.51 41.09 0.73
C LEU A 28 -8.77 40.32 0.34
N SER A 29 -8.75 39.65 -0.82
CA SER A 29 -9.77 38.68 -1.21
C SER A 29 -9.12 37.45 -1.83
N ILE A 30 -9.51 36.27 -1.37
CA ILE A 30 -8.92 35.00 -1.83
C ILE A 30 -9.82 34.42 -2.92
N ILE A 31 -9.35 34.45 -4.17
CA ILE A 31 -10.05 33.83 -5.31
C ILE A 31 -9.74 32.33 -5.36
N ARG A 32 -8.47 31.96 -5.11
CA ARG A 32 -7.99 30.57 -5.10
C ARG A 32 -6.81 30.44 -4.12
N THR A 33 -6.88 29.50 -3.19
CA THR A 33 -5.82 29.23 -2.20
C THR A 33 -4.54 28.65 -2.81
N GLY A 34 -4.62 28.12 -4.03
CA GLY A 34 -3.52 27.43 -4.72
C GLY A 34 -3.51 25.91 -4.53
N HIS A 35 -2.51 25.26 -5.10
CA HIS A 35 -2.22 23.84 -4.96
C HIS A 35 -1.14 23.65 -3.90
N ARG A 36 -1.43 22.85 -2.86
CA ARG A 36 -0.43 22.53 -1.83
C ARG A 36 0.77 21.83 -2.47
N ASN A 37 1.96 22.35 -2.20
CA ASN A 37 3.24 21.75 -2.53
C ASN A 37 3.68 20.85 -1.36
N GLY A 38 4.07 19.61 -1.66
CA GLY A 38 4.67 18.70 -0.69
C GLY A 38 6.18 18.52 -0.89
N ASN A 39 6.75 19.25 -1.84
CA ASN A 39 8.16 19.19 -2.23
C ASN A 39 8.83 20.53 -1.90
N SER A 40 10.07 20.71 -2.36
CA SER A 40 10.82 21.97 -2.20
C SER A 40 10.09 23.18 -2.81
N GLY A 41 10.28 24.34 -2.19
CA GLY A 41 9.70 25.62 -2.60
C GLY A 41 8.45 25.98 -1.79
N PRO A 42 7.73 27.05 -2.18
CA PRO A 42 6.65 27.58 -1.37
C PRO A 42 5.50 26.59 -1.11
N ASP A 43 4.81 26.76 0.01
CA ASP A 43 3.74 25.85 0.48
C ASP A 43 2.58 25.67 -0.49
N PHE A 44 2.19 26.72 -1.22
CA PHE A 44 1.14 26.64 -2.24
C PHE A 44 1.55 27.33 -3.52
N SER A 45 1.29 26.69 -4.66
CA SER A 45 1.50 27.26 -5.99
C SER A 45 0.18 27.66 -6.66
N GLU A 46 0.25 28.55 -7.66
CA GLU A 46 -0.89 29.00 -8.46
C GLU A 46 -2.10 29.53 -7.66
N ALA A 47 -1.81 30.16 -6.52
CA ALA A 47 -2.81 30.92 -5.78
C ALA A 47 -3.22 32.18 -6.55
N ARG A 48 -4.45 32.64 -6.29
CA ARG A 48 -5.00 33.86 -6.87
C ARG A 48 -5.66 34.67 -5.77
N VAL A 49 -5.15 35.87 -5.53
CA VAL A 49 -5.67 36.79 -4.52
C VAL A 49 -5.81 38.19 -5.10
N VAL A 50 -6.72 38.99 -4.56
CA VAL A 50 -6.81 40.43 -4.83
C VAL A 50 -6.29 41.15 -3.59
N ILE A 51 -5.32 42.03 -3.77
CA ILE A 51 -4.75 42.88 -2.72
C ILE A 51 -4.90 44.34 -3.18
N GLY A 52 -5.73 45.11 -2.47
CA GLY A 52 -6.14 46.44 -2.93
C GLY A 52 -6.90 46.35 -4.26
N GLU A 53 -6.37 47.01 -5.29
CA GLU A 53 -6.97 47.05 -6.64
C GLU A 53 -6.39 45.99 -7.60
N PHE A 54 -5.35 45.27 -7.19
CA PHE A 54 -4.59 44.38 -8.07
C PHE A 54 -4.90 42.91 -7.79
N GLN A 55 -5.12 42.15 -8.87
CA GLN A 55 -5.17 40.69 -8.82
C GLN A 55 -3.78 40.11 -9.03
N TRP A 56 -3.35 39.28 -8.08
CA TRP A 56 -2.06 38.60 -8.07
C TRP A 56 -2.22 37.11 -8.37
N ILE A 57 -1.26 36.55 -9.10
CA ILE A 57 -1.14 35.10 -9.37
C ILE A 57 0.29 34.69 -9.00
N GLY A 58 0.43 33.69 -8.13
CA GLY A 58 1.72 33.30 -7.60
C GLY A 58 1.61 32.30 -6.47
N SER A 59 2.61 32.29 -5.60
CA SER A 59 2.74 31.32 -4.52
C SER A 59 2.31 31.89 -3.17
N ILE A 60 1.96 31.02 -2.22
CA ILE A 60 1.70 31.38 -0.82
C ILE A 60 2.71 30.64 0.03
N GLU A 61 3.28 31.36 0.99
CA GLU A 61 4.16 30.79 2.01
C GLU A 61 3.47 30.83 3.37
N ILE A 62 3.67 29.78 4.18
CA ILE A 62 3.04 29.65 5.48
C ILE A 62 4.09 29.40 6.56
N HIS A 63 4.07 30.24 7.59
CA HIS A 63 4.93 30.04 8.75
C HIS A 63 4.17 30.22 10.06
N VAL A 64 4.70 29.67 11.15
CA VAL A 64 4.18 30.03 12.47
C VAL A 64 4.48 31.49 12.77
N LYS A 65 5.69 31.96 12.49
CA LYS A 65 6.10 33.35 12.66
C LYS A 65 6.59 33.97 11.37
N SER A 66 6.33 35.25 11.15
CA SER A 66 6.87 35.92 9.97
C SER A 66 8.41 35.98 9.96
N SER A 67 9.06 35.99 11.14
CA SER A 67 10.51 35.88 11.26
C SER A 67 11.09 34.59 10.66
N ASP A 68 10.31 33.52 10.57
CA ASP A 68 10.79 32.21 10.08
C ASP A 68 11.17 32.26 8.59
N TRP A 69 10.67 33.25 7.85
CA TRP A 69 11.12 33.58 6.49
C TRP A 69 12.65 33.72 6.41
N TYR A 70 13.25 34.41 7.38
CA TYR A 70 14.69 34.64 7.47
C TYR A 70 15.43 33.48 8.13
N LEU A 71 14.74 32.68 8.95
CA LEU A 71 15.33 31.49 9.57
C LEU A 71 15.60 30.41 8.51
N HIS A 72 14.77 30.37 7.47
CA HIS A 72 14.86 29.43 6.37
C HIS A 72 15.57 30.00 5.12
N ASP A 73 16.22 31.16 5.25
CA ASP A 73 16.99 31.86 4.20
C ASP A 73 16.18 32.16 2.91
N HIS A 74 14.84 32.25 2.99
CA HIS A 74 13.96 32.44 1.83
C HIS A 74 14.16 33.78 1.14
N GLU A 75 14.68 34.80 1.83
CA GLU A 75 15.04 36.08 1.22
C GLU A 75 16.17 35.95 0.18
N THR A 76 17.00 34.91 0.33
CA THR A 76 18.10 34.61 -0.59
C THR A 76 17.78 33.48 -1.56
N ASP A 77 16.59 32.90 -1.52
CA ASP A 77 16.18 31.83 -2.44
C ASP A 77 15.29 32.37 -3.58
N PRO A 78 15.74 32.30 -4.86
CA PRO A 78 14.94 32.73 -6.00
C PRO A 78 13.57 32.04 -6.13
N ALA A 79 13.39 30.82 -5.59
CA ALA A 79 12.12 30.11 -5.65
C ALA A 79 10.98 30.86 -4.92
N TYR A 80 11.33 31.64 -3.89
CA TYR A 80 10.39 32.35 -3.05
C TYR A 80 10.07 33.77 -3.55
N GLU A 81 10.73 34.24 -4.61
CA GLU A 81 10.36 35.51 -5.27
C GLU A 81 8.93 35.48 -5.83
N THR A 82 8.41 34.27 -6.11
CA THR A 82 7.04 34.05 -6.60
C THR A 82 5.97 34.15 -5.52
N VAL A 83 6.35 34.27 -4.24
CA VAL A 83 5.39 34.39 -3.13
C VAL A 83 4.67 35.73 -3.22
N ILE A 84 3.35 35.71 -3.27
CA ILE A 84 2.50 36.92 -3.40
C ILE A 84 1.82 37.30 -2.09
N LEU A 85 1.75 36.37 -1.13
CA LEU A 85 1.19 36.58 0.19
C LEU A 85 1.91 35.63 1.17
N HIS A 86 2.34 36.17 2.31
CA HIS A 86 2.84 35.39 3.44
C HIS A 86 1.72 35.21 4.46
N VAL A 87 1.34 33.97 4.75
CA VAL A 87 0.27 33.67 5.71
C VAL A 87 0.90 33.15 6.98
N VAL A 88 0.75 33.86 8.09
CA VAL A 88 1.40 33.51 9.35
C VAL A 88 0.42 33.33 10.49
N TRP A 89 0.82 32.58 11.51
CA TRP A 89 0.08 32.63 12.78
C TRP A 89 0.38 33.93 13.53
N GLU A 90 1.64 34.36 13.58
CA GLU A 90 2.06 35.58 14.26
C GLU A 90 2.99 36.39 13.37
N ASN A 91 2.65 37.65 13.09
CA ASN A 91 3.54 38.57 12.40
C ASN A 91 4.41 39.33 13.40
N ASP A 92 5.60 38.79 13.70
CA ASP A 92 6.55 39.35 14.67
C ASP A 92 7.67 40.18 14.02
N ARG A 93 7.85 40.06 12.70
CA ARG A 93 8.83 40.83 11.93
C ARG A 93 8.34 41.11 10.49
N PRO A 94 8.41 42.35 9.99
CA PRO A 94 8.11 42.63 8.59
C PRO A 94 9.06 41.87 7.65
N VAL A 95 8.49 41.23 6.62
CA VAL A 95 9.25 40.53 5.57
C VAL A 95 9.42 41.44 4.36
N VAL A 96 10.64 41.52 3.86
CA VAL A 96 11.04 42.38 2.74
C VAL A 96 11.58 41.52 1.60
N ARG A 97 11.08 41.73 0.40
CA ARG A 97 11.57 41.09 -0.83
C ARG A 97 12.95 41.64 -1.22
N ARG A 98 13.62 40.96 -2.15
CA ARG A 98 14.92 41.41 -2.69
C ARG A 98 14.88 42.79 -3.35
N ASP A 99 13.74 43.17 -3.93
CA ASP A 99 13.54 44.50 -4.52
C ASP A 99 13.26 45.61 -3.49
N GLY A 100 13.27 45.28 -2.19
CA GLY A 100 13.04 46.21 -1.09
C GLY A 100 11.55 46.43 -0.76
N THR A 101 10.62 45.80 -1.47
CA THR A 101 9.19 45.92 -1.17
C THR A 101 8.78 45.01 -0.01
N LEU A 102 7.77 45.44 0.76
CA LEU A 102 7.18 44.59 1.79
C LEU A 102 6.40 43.44 1.14
N LEU A 103 6.57 42.24 1.67
CA LEU A 103 5.76 41.09 1.29
C LEU A 103 4.41 41.20 2.02
N PRO A 104 3.27 41.30 1.30
CA PRO A 104 1.96 41.37 1.95
C PRO A 104 1.76 40.18 2.89
N THR A 105 1.37 40.46 4.13
CA THR A 105 1.25 39.43 5.18
C THR A 105 -0.19 39.32 5.67
N LEU A 106 -0.67 38.09 5.88
CA LEU A 106 -1.96 37.81 6.53
C LEU A 106 -1.73 37.07 7.85
N THR A 107 -2.03 37.72 8.97
CA THR A 107 -2.04 37.08 10.28
C THR A 107 -3.34 36.32 10.55
N LEU A 108 -3.24 35.01 10.80
CA LEU A 108 -4.38 34.13 11.10
C LEU A 108 -4.83 34.18 12.58
N LYS A 109 -3.93 34.57 13.50
CA LYS A 109 -4.25 34.67 14.93
C LYS A 109 -5.31 35.74 15.16
N GLY A 110 -6.43 35.33 15.75
CA GLY A 110 -7.59 36.20 16.02
C GLY A 110 -8.73 36.05 15.02
N ILE A 111 -8.48 35.55 13.81
CA ILE A 111 -9.52 35.33 12.79
C ILE A 111 -9.89 33.85 12.59
N VAL A 112 -9.06 32.92 13.06
CA VAL A 112 -9.38 31.48 13.12
C VAL A 112 -10.30 31.19 14.31
N LYS A 113 -11.37 30.43 14.09
CA LYS A 113 -12.26 29.97 15.17
C LYS A 113 -11.52 29.06 16.14
N LYS A 114 -11.57 29.35 17.44
CA LYS A 114 -10.94 28.54 18.50
C LYS A 114 -11.30 27.06 18.42
N SER A 115 -12.56 26.75 18.07
CA SER A 115 -13.06 25.38 17.93
C SER A 115 -12.29 24.53 16.91
N VAL A 116 -11.72 25.14 15.86
CA VAL A 116 -10.90 24.43 14.86
C VAL A 116 -9.62 23.91 15.52
N LEU A 117 -8.95 24.78 16.29
CA LEU A 117 -7.71 24.46 16.99
C LEU A 117 -7.96 23.45 18.12
N GLU A 118 -9.02 23.66 18.92
CA GLU A 118 -9.39 22.77 20.03
C GLU A 118 -9.65 21.34 19.54
N ARG A 119 -10.35 21.17 18.42
CA ARG A 119 -10.64 19.85 17.85
C ARG A 119 -9.43 19.20 17.20
N TYR A 120 -8.59 19.99 16.55
CA TYR A 120 -7.32 19.48 16.05
C TYR A 120 -6.47 18.95 17.22
N THR A 121 -6.33 19.73 18.29
CA THR A 121 -5.65 19.31 19.52
C THR A 121 -6.29 18.06 20.10
N GLN A 122 -7.62 17.99 20.20
CA GLN A 122 -8.34 16.80 20.68
C GLN A 122 -7.98 15.55 19.87
N LEU A 123 -7.92 15.63 18.54
CA LEU A 123 -7.52 14.50 17.69
C LEU A 123 -6.02 14.17 17.81
N GLN A 124 -5.15 15.15 18.08
CA GLN A 124 -3.73 14.90 18.24
C GLN A 124 -3.40 14.28 19.60
N ASP A 125 -4.10 14.71 20.66
CA ASP A 125 -3.82 14.31 22.04
C ASP A 125 -4.56 13.02 22.47
N GLU A 126 -5.47 12.50 21.62
CA GLU A 126 -6.22 11.28 21.92
C GLU A 126 -5.29 10.08 22.15
N THR A 127 -5.56 9.25 23.16
CA THR A 127 -4.70 8.11 23.50
C THR A 127 -4.96 6.88 22.63
N GLU A 128 -6.17 6.77 22.08
CA GLU A 128 -6.56 5.68 21.19
C GLU A 128 -5.81 5.73 19.85
N THR A 129 -5.59 4.55 19.24
CA THR A 129 -4.87 4.49 17.95
C THR A 129 -5.68 5.06 16.80
N ILE A 130 -7.01 4.99 16.86
CA ILE A 130 -7.92 5.67 15.92
C ILE A 130 -8.33 6.99 16.58
N PRO A 131 -7.72 8.13 16.23
CA PRO A 131 -7.89 9.33 17.03
C PRO A 131 -9.30 9.92 16.95
N CYS A 132 -10.01 9.65 15.84
CA CYS A 132 -11.39 10.08 15.67
C CYS A 132 -12.42 9.16 16.35
N ALA A 133 -12.01 8.07 17.01
CA ALA A 133 -12.92 7.08 17.59
C ALA A 133 -14.06 7.68 18.44
N PRO A 134 -13.81 8.63 19.38
CA PRO A 134 -14.88 9.20 20.21
C PRO A 134 -15.93 9.99 19.43
N MET A 135 -15.56 10.49 18.24
CA MET A 135 -16.41 11.36 17.42
C MET A 135 -16.80 10.71 16.09
N PHE A 136 -16.40 9.46 15.85
CA PHE A 136 -16.53 8.81 14.55
C PHE A 136 -17.99 8.71 14.08
N ALA A 137 -18.91 8.47 15.02
CA ALA A 137 -20.35 8.42 14.76
C ALA A 137 -20.95 9.77 14.28
N GLN A 138 -20.28 10.90 14.54
CA GLN A 138 -20.74 12.23 14.13
C GLN A 138 -20.48 12.51 12.65
N VAL A 139 -19.58 11.76 12.02
CA VAL A 139 -19.26 11.90 10.59
C VAL A 139 -20.28 11.11 9.77
N ASN A 140 -20.77 11.68 8.68
CA ASN A 140 -21.75 10.99 7.85
C ASN A 140 -21.11 9.88 7.02
N GLU A 141 -21.93 8.94 6.56
CA GLU A 141 -21.47 7.76 5.83
C GLU A 141 -20.76 8.13 4.52
N ILE A 142 -21.19 9.16 3.80
CA ILE A 142 -20.58 9.59 2.54
C ILE A 142 -19.09 9.91 2.74
N GLN A 143 -18.74 10.61 3.81
CA GLN A 143 -17.33 10.94 4.10
C GLN A 143 -16.52 9.74 4.57
N LYS A 144 -17.13 8.82 5.33
CA LYS A 144 -16.48 7.58 5.77
C LYS A 144 -16.17 6.68 4.58
N TYR A 145 -17.15 6.42 3.72
CA TYR A 145 -16.97 5.60 2.52
C TYR A 145 -16.07 6.29 1.48
N GLY A 146 -16.12 7.61 1.34
CA GLY A 146 -15.17 8.33 0.50
C GLY A 146 -13.71 8.17 0.97
N MET A 147 -13.47 8.11 2.29
CA MET A 147 -12.15 7.79 2.83
C MET A 147 -11.77 6.32 2.63
N LEU A 148 -12.74 5.41 2.77
CA LEU A 148 -12.56 3.99 2.52
C LEU A 148 -12.12 3.73 1.07
N ASP A 149 -12.83 4.28 0.09
CA ASP A 149 -12.51 4.12 -1.33
C ASP A 149 -11.12 4.69 -1.66
N ARG A 150 -10.82 5.88 -1.13
CA ARG A 150 -9.50 6.50 -1.29
C ARG A 150 -8.38 5.60 -0.76
N THR A 151 -8.53 5.09 0.46
CA THR A 151 -7.50 4.26 1.10
C THR A 151 -7.37 2.88 0.46
N LEU A 152 -8.45 2.33 -0.11
CA LEU A 152 -8.38 1.13 -0.95
C LEU A 152 -7.48 1.38 -2.17
N LEU A 153 -7.74 2.45 -2.92
CA LEU A 153 -6.98 2.79 -4.11
C LEU A 153 -5.51 3.07 -3.78
N GLU A 154 -5.22 3.84 -2.73
CA GLU A 154 -3.85 4.09 -2.26
C GLU A 154 -3.11 2.79 -1.92
N ARG A 155 -3.79 1.84 -1.27
CA ARG A 155 -3.20 0.53 -0.95
C ARG A 155 -2.91 -0.30 -2.20
N LEU A 156 -3.87 -0.35 -3.12
CA LEU A 156 -3.70 -1.05 -4.40
C LEU A 156 -2.53 -0.45 -5.18
N ASP A 157 -2.41 0.87 -5.17
CA ASP A 157 -1.33 1.61 -5.83
C ASP A 157 0.06 1.27 -5.27
N LYS A 158 0.18 1.23 -3.93
CA LYS A 158 1.42 0.82 -3.25
C LYS A 158 1.80 -0.61 -3.58
N LYS A 159 0.85 -1.55 -3.50
CA LYS A 159 1.14 -2.96 -3.82
C LYS A 159 1.47 -3.15 -5.30
N ALA A 160 0.79 -2.44 -6.19
CA ALA A 160 1.08 -2.45 -7.62
C ALA A 160 2.47 -1.89 -7.93
N SER A 161 2.90 -0.85 -7.20
CA SER A 161 4.25 -0.30 -7.34
C SER A 161 5.34 -1.33 -7.05
N LEU A 162 5.15 -2.18 -6.03
CA LEU A 162 6.06 -3.30 -5.74
C LEU A 162 6.11 -4.34 -6.88
N VAL A 163 4.98 -4.58 -7.56
CA VAL A 163 4.94 -5.43 -8.76
C VAL A 163 5.72 -4.78 -9.90
N MET A 164 5.56 -3.47 -10.11
CA MET A 164 6.26 -2.73 -11.16
C MET A 164 7.78 -2.69 -10.92
N GLU A 165 8.23 -2.58 -9.67
CA GLU A 165 9.64 -2.71 -9.31
C GLU A 165 10.19 -4.11 -9.63
N LEU A 166 9.40 -5.16 -9.34
CA LEU A 166 9.78 -6.53 -9.70
C LEU A 166 9.82 -6.73 -11.22
N LEU A 167 8.86 -6.16 -11.95
CA LEU A 167 8.81 -6.19 -13.41
C LEU A 167 10.05 -5.53 -14.04
N ALA A 168 10.47 -4.38 -13.51
CA ALA A 168 11.68 -3.70 -13.95
C ALA A 168 12.92 -4.56 -13.75
N ARG A 169 13.05 -5.23 -12.59
CA ARG A 169 14.15 -6.18 -12.32
C ARG A 169 14.12 -7.39 -13.25
N ASN A 170 12.93 -7.82 -13.67
CA ASN A 170 12.73 -8.92 -14.61
C ASN A 170 12.73 -8.48 -16.08
N ASN A 171 13.26 -7.30 -16.41
CA ASN A 171 13.37 -6.79 -17.78
C ASN A 171 12.03 -6.76 -18.55
N ASN A 172 10.94 -6.39 -17.87
CA ASN A 172 9.58 -6.36 -18.40
C ASN A 172 9.00 -7.74 -18.78
N ASP A 173 9.54 -8.84 -18.25
CA ASP A 173 8.94 -10.17 -18.37
C ASP A 173 7.81 -10.36 -17.35
N TRP A 174 6.57 -10.28 -17.83
CA TRP A 174 5.37 -10.44 -17.00
C TRP A 174 5.15 -11.86 -16.49
N GLU A 175 5.57 -12.90 -17.21
CA GLU A 175 5.41 -14.29 -16.76
C GLU A 175 6.42 -14.62 -15.65
N GLU A 176 7.67 -14.19 -15.79
CA GLU A 176 8.68 -14.30 -14.73
C GLU A 176 8.23 -13.50 -13.49
N THR A 177 7.71 -12.30 -13.69
CA THR A 177 7.20 -11.45 -12.60
C THR A 177 6.02 -12.08 -11.88
N ALA A 178 5.05 -12.63 -12.61
CA ALA A 178 3.91 -13.32 -11.99
C ALA A 178 4.35 -14.58 -11.25
N TYR A 179 5.29 -15.35 -11.81
CA TYR A 179 5.86 -16.53 -11.18
C TYR A 179 6.51 -16.20 -9.83
N GLN A 180 7.41 -15.22 -9.78
CA GLN A 180 8.08 -14.79 -8.55
C GLN A 180 7.12 -14.14 -7.56
N TRP A 181 6.21 -13.27 -8.04
CA TRP A 181 5.24 -12.58 -7.20
C TRP A 181 4.25 -13.54 -6.53
N LEU A 182 3.73 -14.52 -7.27
CA LEU A 182 2.84 -15.54 -6.70
C LEU A 182 3.59 -16.45 -5.74
N ALA A 183 4.80 -16.90 -6.10
CA ALA A 183 5.63 -17.73 -5.20
C ALA A 183 5.87 -17.05 -3.85
N ARG A 184 6.26 -15.77 -3.87
CA ARG A 184 6.39 -14.95 -2.67
C ARG A 184 5.14 -15.01 -1.79
N ASN A 185 3.96 -14.89 -2.40
CA ASN A 185 2.68 -14.93 -1.69
C ASN A 185 2.29 -16.34 -1.18
N PHE A 186 2.78 -17.42 -1.79
CA PHE A 186 2.67 -18.78 -1.25
C PHE A 186 3.45 -18.98 0.05
N GLY A 187 4.52 -18.22 0.24
CA GLY A 187 5.28 -18.18 1.50
C GLY A 187 4.54 -17.50 2.65
N PHE A 188 3.49 -16.71 2.36
CA PHE A 188 2.86 -15.78 3.29
C PHE A 188 3.91 -14.95 4.05
N LYS A 189 3.55 -14.29 5.16
CA LYS A 189 4.49 -13.41 5.88
C LYS A 189 5.77 -14.10 6.39
N LEU A 190 5.72 -15.38 6.72
CA LEU A 190 6.84 -16.06 7.39
C LEU A 190 7.90 -16.60 6.40
N ASN A 191 7.48 -16.99 5.20
CA ASN A 191 8.37 -17.61 4.21
C ASN A 191 8.35 -16.85 2.86
N ASP A 192 7.89 -15.60 2.79
CA ASP A 192 7.90 -14.83 1.53
C ASP A 192 9.33 -14.64 0.98
N ALA A 193 10.29 -14.32 1.84
CA ALA A 193 11.70 -14.15 1.48
C ALA A 193 12.35 -15.42 0.91
N PRO A 194 12.28 -16.61 1.57
CA PRO A 194 12.85 -17.83 0.99
C PRO A 194 12.12 -18.26 -0.29
N PHE A 195 10.80 -18.05 -0.43
CA PHE A 195 10.11 -18.29 -1.70
C PHE A 195 10.62 -17.36 -2.82
N THR A 196 10.81 -16.07 -2.53
CA THR A 196 11.35 -15.09 -3.49
C THR A 196 12.73 -15.53 -3.97
N ARG A 197 13.65 -15.81 -3.05
CA ARG A 197 15.00 -16.28 -3.36
C ARG A 197 14.99 -17.56 -4.19
N LEU A 198 14.13 -18.52 -3.83
CA LEU A 198 14.02 -19.78 -4.59
C LEU A 198 13.64 -19.53 -6.05
N THR A 199 12.68 -18.63 -6.30
CA THR A 199 12.23 -18.34 -7.67
C THR A 199 13.21 -17.49 -8.48
N GLU A 200 14.06 -16.71 -7.82
CA GLU A 200 15.18 -16.03 -8.48
C GLU A 200 16.26 -17.03 -8.94
N ILE A 201 16.48 -18.11 -8.18
CA ILE A 201 17.38 -19.21 -8.56
C ILE A 201 16.75 -20.08 -9.66
N VAL A 202 15.51 -20.53 -9.45
CA VAL A 202 14.76 -21.39 -10.37
C VAL A 202 13.83 -20.51 -11.19
N THR A 203 14.38 -19.82 -12.18
CA THR A 203 13.62 -18.89 -13.04
C THR A 203 12.47 -19.55 -13.78
N TRP A 204 11.45 -18.76 -14.16
CA TRP A 204 10.34 -19.22 -14.98
C TRP A 204 10.81 -19.83 -16.30
N LYS A 205 11.87 -19.27 -16.91
CA LYS A 205 12.48 -19.83 -18.13
C LYS A 205 12.94 -21.29 -17.97
N ILE A 206 13.41 -21.67 -16.78
CA ILE A 206 13.77 -23.06 -16.47
C ILE A 206 12.50 -23.89 -16.30
N ILE A 207 11.58 -23.43 -15.43
CA ILE A 207 10.30 -24.13 -15.16
C ILE A 207 9.52 -24.41 -16.44
N ARG A 208 9.40 -23.42 -17.33
CA ARG A 208 8.66 -23.53 -18.60
C ARG A 208 9.16 -24.67 -19.50
N LYS A 209 10.43 -25.05 -19.43
CA LYS A 209 11.00 -26.19 -20.20
C LYS A 209 10.58 -27.56 -19.63
N HIS A 210 10.05 -27.59 -18.41
CA HIS A 210 9.69 -28.78 -17.66
C HIS A 210 8.21 -28.78 -17.24
N ARG A 211 7.43 -27.82 -17.74
CA ARG A 211 6.05 -27.55 -17.33
C ARG A 211 5.10 -28.75 -17.41
N ASP A 212 5.38 -29.71 -18.31
CA ASP A 212 4.53 -30.90 -18.48
C ASP A 212 4.87 -32.03 -17.50
N LYS A 213 5.98 -31.91 -16.76
CA LYS A 213 6.53 -32.95 -15.88
C LYS A 213 6.61 -32.47 -14.43
N LEU A 214 5.53 -32.70 -13.66
CA LEU A 214 5.45 -32.29 -12.25
C LEU A 214 6.64 -32.77 -11.42
N SER A 215 7.09 -34.00 -11.60
CA SER A 215 8.24 -34.55 -10.87
C SER A 215 9.53 -33.74 -11.08
N GLN A 216 9.75 -33.19 -12.27
CA GLN A 216 10.93 -32.37 -12.56
C GLN A 216 10.82 -30.97 -11.97
N ILE A 217 9.61 -30.41 -11.96
CA ILE A 217 9.31 -29.14 -11.29
C ILE A 217 9.56 -29.27 -9.79
N GLU A 218 9.01 -30.32 -9.16
CA GLU A 218 9.22 -30.61 -7.74
C GLU A 218 10.71 -30.84 -7.44
N ALA A 219 11.43 -31.58 -8.29
CA ALA A 219 12.86 -31.80 -8.13
C ALA A 219 13.66 -30.50 -8.16
N LEU A 220 13.35 -29.59 -9.09
CA LEU A 220 13.97 -28.26 -9.16
C LEU A 220 13.67 -27.43 -7.91
N LEU A 221 12.41 -27.34 -7.51
CA LEU A 221 12.00 -26.51 -6.37
C LEU A 221 12.52 -27.06 -5.04
N PHE A 222 12.30 -28.34 -4.72
CA PHE A 222 12.79 -28.93 -3.47
C PHE A 222 14.31 -29.05 -3.44
N GLY A 223 14.92 -29.33 -4.59
CA GLY A 223 16.37 -29.43 -4.73
C GLY A 223 17.06 -28.10 -4.48
N CYS A 224 16.65 -27.04 -5.18
CA CYS A 224 17.22 -25.70 -4.97
C CYS A 224 16.86 -25.13 -3.59
N ALA A 225 15.71 -25.51 -3.01
CA ALA A 225 15.36 -25.16 -1.64
C ALA A 225 16.26 -25.83 -0.58
N GLY A 226 17.06 -26.83 -0.96
CA GLY A 226 17.89 -27.59 -0.03
C GLY A 226 17.09 -28.50 0.91
N LEU A 227 15.89 -28.94 0.48
CA LEU A 227 14.95 -29.69 1.32
C LEU A 227 14.94 -31.19 1.05
N ILE A 228 15.46 -31.65 -0.10
CA ILE A 228 15.54 -33.09 -0.42
C ILE A 228 16.53 -33.77 0.55
N PRO A 229 16.12 -34.78 1.34
CA PRO A 229 17.02 -35.51 2.22
C PRO A 229 18.22 -36.12 1.48
N ILE A 230 19.39 -36.14 2.11
CA ILE A 230 20.63 -36.66 1.53
C ILE A 230 20.56 -38.18 1.36
N GLU A 231 20.06 -38.87 2.38
CA GLU A 231 19.88 -40.32 2.40
C GLU A 231 18.42 -40.65 2.69
N SER A 232 17.83 -41.55 1.90
CA SER A 232 16.47 -42.04 2.09
C SER A 232 16.23 -43.28 1.23
N ASN A 233 15.49 -44.25 1.77
CA ASN A 233 15.02 -45.43 1.05
C ASN A 233 13.67 -45.19 0.35
N ASP A 234 13.02 -44.06 0.63
CA ASP A 234 11.76 -43.68 0.00
C ASP A 234 11.94 -43.52 -1.53
N PHE A 235 11.01 -44.09 -2.30
CA PHE A 235 11.09 -44.09 -3.76
C PHE A 235 10.93 -42.67 -4.34
N TYR A 236 9.97 -41.89 -3.83
CA TYR A 236 9.72 -40.52 -4.29
C TYR A 236 10.94 -39.64 -4.05
N ILE A 237 11.54 -39.74 -2.86
CA ILE A 237 12.73 -38.95 -2.50
C ILE A 237 13.92 -39.31 -3.40
N ARG A 238 14.16 -40.60 -3.65
CA ARG A 238 15.23 -41.05 -4.56
C ARG A 238 15.02 -40.52 -5.98
N GLN A 239 13.79 -40.56 -6.48
CA GLN A 239 13.45 -40.02 -7.79
C GLN A 239 13.71 -38.51 -7.87
N LEU A 240 13.24 -37.73 -6.89
CA LEU A 240 13.51 -36.28 -6.83
C LEU A 240 15.01 -35.98 -6.81
N ARG A 241 15.79 -36.75 -6.05
CA ARG A 241 17.24 -36.57 -5.96
C ARG A 241 17.93 -36.83 -7.30
N THR A 242 17.58 -37.92 -7.99
CA THR A 242 18.14 -38.26 -9.31
C THR A 242 17.80 -37.19 -10.35
N GLU A 243 16.52 -36.77 -10.41
CA GLU A 243 16.09 -35.70 -11.31
C GLU A 243 16.81 -34.38 -11.00
N TYR A 244 16.88 -33.99 -9.72
CA TYR A 244 17.57 -32.76 -9.32
C TYR A 244 19.06 -32.83 -9.63
N GLN A 245 19.75 -33.96 -9.44
CA GLN A 245 21.16 -34.10 -9.77
C GLN A 245 21.43 -33.85 -11.26
N PHE A 246 20.57 -34.39 -12.14
CA PHE A 246 20.65 -34.14 -13.57
C PHE A 246 20.33 -32.68 -13.94
N LEU A 247 19.20 -32.15 -13.44
CA LEU A 247 18.74 -30.80 -13.78
C LEU A 247 19.63 -29.71 -13.20
N SER A 248 20.16 -29.91 -12.00
CA SER A 248 21.09 -28.96 -11.36
C SER A 248 22.40 -28.87 -12.14
N ALA A 249 22.92 -29.99 -12.68
CA ALA A 249 24.07 -29.97 -13.59
C ALA A 249 23.74 -29.28 -14.92
N LYS A 250 22.58 -29.58 -15.52
CA LYS A 250 22.13 -29.00 -16.80
C LYS A 250 22.00 -27.47 -16.76
N TYR A 251 21.56 -26.92 -15.63
CA TYR A 251 21.28 -25.48 -15.48
C TYR A 251 22.27 -24.75 -14.57
N GLY A 252 23.31 -25.42 -14.07
CA GLY A 252 24.31 -24.81 -13.20
C GLY A 252 23.79 -24.39 -11.81
N LEU A 253 22.76 -25.07 -11.29
CA LEU A 253 22.06 -24.67 -10.05
C LEU A 253 22.77 -25.11 -8.76
N LYS A 254 23.76 -26.01 -8.86
CA LYS A 254 24.39 -26.65 -7.71
C LYS A 254 25.01 -25.66 -6.72
N THR A 255 25.62 -24.57 -7.21
CA THR A 255 26.26 -23.54 -6.37
C THR A 255 25.26 -22.54 -5.80
N GLN A 256 24.02 -22.55 -6.27
CA GLN A 256 22.97 -21.61 -5.86
C GLN A 256 21.96 -22.26 -4.90
N GLN A 257 22.13 -23.54 -4.57
CA GLN A 257 21.27 -24.26 -3.63
C GLN A 257 21.18 -23.51 -2.29
N MET A 258 19.95 -23.34 -1.81
CA MET A 258 19.63 -22.73 -0.52
C MET A 258 19.88 -23.72 0.62
N ASN A 259 19.95 -23.18 1.84
CA ASN A 259 20.02 -24.01 3.03
C ASN A 259 18.63 -24.27 3.62
N GLY A 260 18.39 -25.50 4.07
CA GLY A 260 17.09 -25.89 4.67
C GLY A 260 16.65 -25.02 5.87
N HIS A 261 17.58 -24.41 6.62
CA HIS A 261 17.27 -23.56 7.78
C HIS A 261 16.67 -22.18 7.42
N GLU A 262 16.74 -21.79 6.14
CA GLU A 262 16.09 -20.56 5.66
C GLU A 262 14.56 -20.69 5.73
N TRP A 263 14.05 -21.91 5.58
CA TRP A 263 12.64 -22.25 5.66
C TRP A 263 12.17 -22.39 7.11
N LYS A 264 11.13 -21.66 7.47
CA LYS A 264 10.63 -21.59 8.85
C LYS A 264 9.35 -22.41 8.99
N ASN A 265 9.33 -23.32 9.97
CA ASN A 265 8.17 -24.14 10.34
C ASN A 265 7.56 -23.76 11.70
N LEU A 266 8.32 -23.07 12.55
CA LEU A 266 7.92 -22.79 13.94
C LEU A 266 6.62 -21.97 13.97
N ARG A 267 5.66 -22.39 14.81
CA ARG A 267 4.30 -21.81 14.95
C ARG A 267 3.39 -21.98 13.73
N MET A 268 3.79 -22.77 12.73
CA MET A 268 2.91 -23.15 11.62
C MET A 268 2.17 -24.46 11.92
N ARG A 269 0.99 -24.64 11.33
CA ARG A 269 0.33 -25.94 11.26
C ARG A 269 0.97 -26.78 10.13
N PRO A 270 1.02 -28.12 10.23
CA PRO A 270 1.65 -28.98 9.23
C PRO A 270 1.23 -28.72 7.77
N ALA A 271 -0.06 -28.46 7.52
CA ALA A 271 -0.59 -28.16 6.19
C ALA A 271 -0.07 -26.83 5.59
N GLY A 272 0.49 -25.95 6.42
CA GLY A 272 1.09 -24.69 5.99
C GLY A 272 2.60 -24.75 5.83
N PHE A 273 3.25 -25.89 6.10
CA PHE A 273 4.71 -25.97 6.02
C PHE A 273 5.22 -25.70 4.60
N PRO A 274 6.44 -25.15 4.44
CA PRO A 274 7.02 -24.81 3.15
C PRO A 274 7.08 -25.99 2.19
N THR A 275 7.32 -27.20 2.69
CA THR A 275 7.29 -28.43 1.90
C THR A 275 5.95 -28.64 1.19
N VAL A 276 4.84 -28.51 1.92
CA VAL A 276 3.48 -28.61 1.37
C VAL A 276 3.18 -27.43 0.44
N ARG A 277 3.58 -26.20 0.81
CA ARG A 277 3.37 -25.01 -0.03
C ARG A 277 4.14 -25.07 -1.35
N LEU A 278 5.36 -25.60 -1.35
CA LEU A 278 6.15 -25.82 -2.55
C LEU A 278 5.51 -26.88 -3.44
N ALA A 279 4.97 -27.97 -2.89
CA ALA A 279 4.22 -28.96 -3.67
C ALA A 279 2.96 -28.37 -4.30
N GLN A 280 2.22 -27.55 -3.55
CA GLN A 280 1.02 -26.86 -4.06
C GLN A 280 1.38 -25.84 -5.14
N PHE A 281 2.46 -25.10 -4.96
CA PHE A 281 2.98 -24.16 -5.96
C PHE A 281 3.47 -24.90 -7.21
N ALA A 282 4.19 -26.02 -7.06
CA ALA A 282 4.61 -26.89 -8.15
C ALA A 282 3.40 -27.39 -8.97
N ARG A 283 2.30 -27.74 -8.30
CA ARG A 283 1.06 -28.10 -9.00
C ARG A 283 0.43 -26.92 -9.74
N LEU A 284 0.40 -25.73 -9.12
CA LEU A 284 -0.13 -24.53 -9.76
C LEU A 284 0.58 -24.25 -11.08
N ILE A 285 1.91 -24.25 -11.07
CA ILE A 285 2.73 -23.97 -12.26
C ILE A 285 2.74 -25.10 -13.29
N HIS A 286 2.49 -26.34 -12.86
CA HIS A 286 2.32 -27.50 -13.75
C HIS A 286 0.99 -27.44 -14.51
N LYS A 287 -0.11 -27.12 -13.80
CA LYS A 287 -1.46 -27.02 -14.38
C LYS A 287 -1.61 -25.81 -15.29
N ASN A 288 -1.00 -24.69 -14.90
CA ASN A 288 -1.19 -23.40 -15.54
C ASN A 288 0.04 -23.04 -16.36
N GLY A 289 -0.12 -23.04 -17.67
CA GLY A 289 0.98 -22.86 -18.61
C GLY A 289 1.64 -21.49 -18.61
N SER A 290 0.89 -20.47 -18.18
CA SER A 290 1.21 -19.05 -18.24
C SER A 290 0.37 -18.34 -17.16
N LEU A 291 0.93 -18.25 -15.94
CA LEU A 291 0.22 -17.73 -14.76
C LEU A 291 -0.29 -16.30 -14.99
N PHE A 292 0.55 -15.46 -15.60
CA PHE A 292 0.18 -14.08 -15.87
C PHE A 292 -0.99 -14.02 -16.85
N SER A 293 -0.85 -14.67 -18.00
CA SER A 293 -1.86 -14.67 -19.06
C SER A 293 -3.22 -15.19 -18.56
N GLU A 294 -3.21 -16.21 -17.71
CA GLU A 294 -4.41 -16.78 -17.11
C GLU A 294 -5.11 -15.81 -16.14
N ILE A 295 -4.37 -15.14 -15.26
CA ILE A 295 -4.93 -14.13 -14.35
C ILE A 295 -5.56 -12.97 -15.14
N ILE A 296 -4.86 -12.45 -16.16
CA ILE A 296 -5.37 -11.32 -16.95
C ILE A 296 -6.64 -11.71 -17.73
N SER A 297 -6.66 -12.88 -18.36
CA SER A 297 -7.79 -13.32 -19.20
C SER A 297 -9.02 -13.81 -18.41
N THR A 298 -8.84 -14.25 -17.17
CA THR A 298 -9.93 -14.80 -16.34
C THR A 298 -10.96 -13.72 -15.99
N SER A 299 -12.19 -13.80 -16.49
CA SER A 299 -13.25 -12.84 -16.15
C SER A 299 -13.98 -13.20 -14.86
N ALA A 300 -14.45 -14.44 -14.73
CA ALA A 300 -15.23 -14.91 -13.60
C ALA A 300 -14.37 -15.13 -12.35
N PHE A 301 -14.82 -14.63 -11.20
CA PHE A 301 -14.14 -14.82 -9.92
C PHE A 301 -14.04 -16.31 -9.52
N SER A 302 -15.06 -17.10 -9.83
CA SER A 302 -15.05 -18.56 -9.60
C SER A 302 -13.93 -19.27 -10.37
N SER A 303 -13.63 -18.84 -11.59
CA SER A 303 -12.51 -19.37 -12.38
C SER A 303 -11.16 -19.03 -11.74
N LEU A 304 -11.01 -17.81 -11.21
CA LEU A 304 -9.81 -17.41 -10.47
C LEU A 304 -9.63 -18.25 -9.21
N GLN A 305 -10.71 -18.51 -8.46
CA GLN A 305 -10.66 -19.40 -7.30
C GLN A 305 -10.26 -20.83 -7.70
N ALA A 306 -10.81 -21.34 -8.80
CA ALA A 306 -10.49 -22.66 -9.32
C ALA A 306 -9.02 -22.79 -9.80
N MET A 307 -8.43 -21.69 -10.27
CA MET A 307 -7.00 -21.64 -10.63
C MET A 307 -6.12 -21.96 -9.41
N PHE A 308 -6.42 -21.38 -8.24
CA PHE A 308 -5.68 -21.61 -6.99
C PHE A 308 -6.12 -22.86 -6.22
N HIS A 309 -7.22 -23.49 -6.63
CA HIS A 309 -7.65 -24.77 -6.06
C HIS A 309 -6.89 -25.93 -6.72
N THR A 310 -5.69 -26.19 -6.23
CA THR A 310 -4.80 -27.23 -6.77
C THR A 310 -4.52 -28.33 -5.77
N GLU A 311 -4.61 -29.58 -6.25
CA GLU A 311 -4.26 -30.76 -5.47
C GLU A 311 -2.77 -31.04 -5.57
N GLN A 312 -2.03 -30.99 -4.46
CA GLN A 312 -0.63 -31.39 -4.46
C GLN A 312 -0.43 -32.85 -4.92
N SER A 313 0.81 -33.21 -5.30
CA SER A 313 1.14 -34.58 -5.71
C SER A 313 0.86 -35.61 -4.60
N ASP A 314 0.65 -36.86 -5.00
CA ASP A 314 0.15 -37.93 -4.12
C ASP A 314 0.96 -38.07 -2.83
N TYR A 315 2.29 -37.93 -2.90
CA TYR A 315 3.18 -37.96 -1.73
C TYR A 315 2.80 -36.91 -0.68
N TRP A 316 2.49 -35.69 -1.11
CA TRP A 316 2.16 -34.58 -0.21
C TRP A 316 0.68 -34.55 0.21
N GLN A 317 -0.12 -35.52 -0.24
CA GLN A 317 -1.48 -35.71 0.27
C GLN A 317 -1.48 -36.45 1.61
N ASP A 318 -0.45 -37.23 1.91
CA ASP A 318 -0.30 -37.93 3.19
C ASP A 318 0.98 -37.55 3.95
N HIS A 319 1.87 -36.70 3.40
CA HIS A 319 3.07 -36.20 4.09
C HIS A 319 3.06 -34.67 4.25
N TYR A 320 3.55 -34.17 5.40
CA TYR A 320 3.76 -32.73 5.61
C TYR A 320 5.24 -32.35 5.68
N LEU A 321 6.13 -33.32 5.92
CA LEU A 321 7.57 -33.24 5.71
C LEU A 321 8.00 -34.56 5.05
N PHE A 322 9.16 -34.56 4.40
CA PHE A 322 9.75 -35.80 3.88
C PHE A 322 9.80 -36.88 4.98
N GLU A 323 9.34 -38.08 4.62
CA GLU A 323 9.24 -39.28 5.46
C GLU A 323 8.31 -39.16 6.68
N LYS A 324 7.68 -38.00 6.91
CA LYS A 324 6.74 -37.78 8.02
C LYS A 324 5.32 -37.76 7.53
N LYS A 325 4.66 -38.91 7.67
CA LYS A 325 3.22 -39.05 7.41
C LYS A 325 2.38 -38.22 8.37
N SER A 326 1.37 -37.59 7.81
CA SER A 326 0.26 -36.98 8.50
C SER A 326 -0.65 -38.06 9.12
N LYS A 327 -1.35 -37.72 10.21
CA LYS A 327 -2.33 -38.62 10.84
C LYS A 327 -3.59 -38.83 9.99
N GLY A 328 -3.80 -38.00 8.98
CA GLY A 328 -4.90 -38.03 8.02
C GLY A 328 -4.59 -37.08 6.87
N LYS A 329 -5.38 -37.10 5.79
CA LYS A 329 -5.06 -36.38 4.55
C LYS A 329 -4.67 -34.91 4.80
N VAL A 330 -3.54 -34.51 4.23
CA VAL A 330 -3.08 -33.12 4.20
C VAL A 330 -4.03 -32.32 3.32
N PRO A 331 -4.72 -31.30 3.86
CA PRO A 331 -5.69 -30.54 3.09
C PRO A 331 -5.00 -29.75 1.97
N PHE A 332 -5.74 -29.55 0.87
CA PHE A 332 -5.37 -28.60 -0.17
C PHE A 332 -5.36 -27.16 0.36
N LEU A 333 -5.04 -26.19 -0.51
CA LEU A 333 -5.23 -24.78 -0.20
C LEU A 333 -6.69 -24.53 0.23
N GLY A 334 -6.88 -24.26 1.53
CA GLY A 334 -8.17 -23.90 2.07
C GLY A 334 -8.65 -22.55 1.54
N LYS A 335 -9.96 -22.30 1.62
CA LYS A 335 -10.62 -21.08 1.13
C LYS A 335 -9.89 -19.80 1.58
N ASP A 336 -9.51 -19.71 2.86
CA ASP A 336 -8.81 -18.53 3.38
C ASP A 336 -7.42 -18.35 2.76
N SER A 337 -6.69 -19.44 2.52
CA SER A 337 -5.38 -19.37 1.84
C SER A 337 -5.53 -18.93 0.38
N VAL A 338 -6.53 -19.45 -0.33
CA VAL A 338 -6.85 -19.02 -1.70
C VAL A 338 -7.22 -17.54 -1.73
N ASN A 339 -8.10 -17.09 -0.83
CA ASN A 339 -8.48 -15.68 -0.72
C ASN A 339 -7.26 -14.78 -0.47
N LEU A 340 -6.35 -15.18 0.42
CA LEU A 340 -5.12 -14.42 0.68
C LEU A 340 -4.18 -14.36 -0.53
N LEU A 341 -4.09 -15.44 -1.32
CA LEU A 341 -3.33 -15.45 -2.58
C LEU A 341 -3.96 -14.55 -3.64
N ILE A 342 -5.30 -14.45 -3.68
CA ILE A 342 -5.98 -13.51 -4.57
C ILE A 342 -5.73 -12.06 -4.12
N ILE A 343 -5.97 -11.75 -2.84
CA ILE A 343 -5.84 -10.40 -2.25
C ILE A 343 -4.41 -9.85 -2.37
N ASN A 344 -3.39 -10.68 -2.15
CA ASN A 344 -2.00 -10.24 -2.10
C ASN A 344 -1.17 -10.62 -3.34
N GLY A 345 -1.58 -11.65 -4.07
CA GLY A 345 -0.93 -12.12 -5.29
C GLY A 345 -1.61 -11.59 -6.55
N ALA A 346 -2.80 -12.12 -6.87
CA ALA A 346 -3.45 -11.87 -8.16
C ALA A 346 -3.92 -10.41 -8.32
N VAL A 347 -4.54 -9.81 -7.30
CA VAL A 347 -5.08 -8.44 -7.35
C VAL A 347 -3.98 -7.40 -7.59
N PRO A 348 -2.87 -7.36 -6.82
CA PRO A 348 -1.78 -6.42 -7.09
C PRO A 348 -1.12 -6.59 -8.47
N LEU A 349 -0.99 -7.84 -8.93
CA LEU A 349 -0.46 -8.14 -10.25
C LEU A 349 -1.35 -7.54 -11.36
N LEU A 350 -2.68 -7.73 -11.22
CA LEU A 350 -3.67 -7.18 -12.14
C LEU A 350 -3.66 -5.65 -12.14
N VAL A 351 -3.59 -5.01 -10.96
CA VAL A 351 -3.53 -3.54 -10.84
C VAL A 351 -2.22 -2.98 -11.43
N GLY A 352 -1.08 -3.64 -11.18
CA GLY A 352 0.20 -3.26 -11.79
C GLY A 352 0.12 -3.27 -13.32
N TYR A 353 -0.44 -4.33 -13.89
CA TYR A 353 -0.64 -4.42 -15.33
C TYR A 353 -1.63 -3.38 -15.87
N ALA A 354 -2.76 -3.17 -15.18
CA ALA A 354 -3.76 -2.16 -15.50
C ALA A 354 -3.13 -0.76 -15.63
N LYS A 355 -2.30 -0.37 -14.67
CA LYS A 355 -1.58 0.92 -14.69
C LYS A 355 -0.54 0.96 -15.82
N HIS A 356 0.23 -0.11 -15.99
CA HIS A 356 1.27 -0.17 -17.03
C HIS A 356 0.70 -0.07 -18.45
N ARG A 357 -0.50 -0.60 -18.69
CA ARG A 357 -1.19 -0.58 -19.99
C ARG A 357 -2.26 0.50 -20.12
N GLN A 358 -2.50 1.30 -19.08
CA GLN A 358 -3.57 2.30 -19.02
C GLN A 358 -4.96 1.70 -19.32
N GLN A 359 -5.26 0.55 -18.71
CA GLN A 359 -6.52 -0.19 -18.87
C GLN A 359 -7.35 -0.12 -17.58
N PRO A 360 -8.23 0.88 -17.42
CA PRO A 360 -9.01 1.08 -16.20
C PRO A 360 -9.96 -0.08 -15.90
N GLU A 361 -10.42 -0.83 -16.90
CA GLU A 361 -11.33 -1.96 -16.76
C GLU A 361 -10.71 -3.09 -15.92
N LEU A 362 -9.38 -3.22 -15.96
CA LEU A 362 -8.64 -4.20 -15.16
C LEU A 362 -8.53 -3.77 -13.69
N LEU A 363 -8.51 -2.47 -13.41
CA LEU A 363 -8.58 -1.96 -12.04
C LEU A 363 -9.97 -2.21 -11.44
N GLU A 364 -11.03 -1.92 -12.20
CA GLU A 364 -12.40 -2.22 -11.80
C GLU A 364 -12.60 -3.72 -11.51
N LYS A 365 -12.07 -4.58 -12.38
CA LYS A 365 -12.05 -6.03 -12.19
C LYS A 365 -11.31 -6.45 -10.92
N ALA A 366 -10.20 -5.80 -10.59
CA ALA A 366 -9.45 -6.08 -9.37
C ALA A 366 -10.24 -5.70 -8.10
N ILE A 367 -10.94 -4.56 -8.13
CA ILE A 367 -11.83 -4.12 -7.05
C ILE A 367 -13.02 -5.09 -6.91
N TYR A 368 -13.62 -5.49 -8.03
CA TYR A 368 -14.68 -6.51 -8.05
C TYR A 368 -14.23 -7.83 -7.43
N TRP A 369 -13.04 -8.33 -7.75
CA TRP A 369 -12.51 -9.54 -7.11
C TRP A 369 -12.36 -9.41 -5.59
N LEU A 370 -12.04 -8.22 -5.09
CA LEU A 370 -12.00 -7.96 -3.65
C LEU A 370 -13.40 -7.90 -3.03
N SER A 371 -14.42 -7.43 -3.76
CA SER A 371 -15.81 -7.41 -3.25
C SER A 371 -16.41 -8.81 -3.14
N GLU A 372 -15.96 -9.76 -3.97
CA GLU A 372 -16.41 -11.17 -3.92
C GLU A 372 -15.82 -11.98 -2.75
N ILE A 373 -14.82 -11.43 -2.06
CA ILE A 373 -14.18 -12.08 -0.91
C ILE A 373 -14.75 -11.47 0.37
N GLY A 374 -15.17 -12.30 1.32
CA GLY A 374 -15.59 -11.82 2.64
C GLY A 374 -14.44 -11.17 3.41
N ALA A 375 -14.76 -10.17 4.23
CA ALA A 375 -13.78 -9.41 4.99
C ALA A 375 -12.82 -10.27 5.81
N GLU A 376 -11.55 -9.87 5.83
CA GLU A 376 -10.56 -10.48 6.71
C GLU A 376 -10.86 -10.15 8.17
N LYS A 377 -10.66 -11.14 9.05
CA LYS A 377 -10.90 -10.98 10.49
C LYS A 377 -9.58 -10.78 11.22
N ASN A 378 -9.30 -9.55 11.62
CA ASN A 378 -8.12 -9.21 12.42
C ASN A 378 -8.46 -8.15 13.48
N ARG A 379 -7.47 -7.75 14.29
CA ARG A 379 -7.67 -6.75 15.35
C ARG A 379 -8.17 -5.41 14.80
N ILE A 380 -7.58 -4.94 13.69
CA ILE A 380 -7.89 -3.64 13.09
C ILE A 380 -9.34 -3.63 12.59
N THR A 381 -9.78 -4.66 11.88
CA THR A 381 -11.17 -4.70 11.37
C THR A 381 -12.20 -4.73 12.50
N ARG A 382 -11.91 -5.42 13.61
CA ARG A 382 -12.77 -5.39 14.81
C ARG A 382 -12.84 -4.01 15.45
N GLU A 383 -11.74 -3.26 15.49
CA GLU A 383 -11.73 -1.89 15.99
C GLU A 383 -12.66 -1.00 15.17
N TRP A 384 -12.61 -1.10 13.85
CA TRP A 384 -13.53 -0.36 12.98
C TRP A 384 -14.99 -0.81 13.11
N GLU A 385 -15.26 -2.11 13.23
CA GLU A 385 -16.61 -2.64 13.48
C GLU A 385 -17.19 -2.09 14.79
N MET A 386 -16.39 -1.98 15.86
CA MET A 386 -16.82 -1.40 17.14
C MET A 386 -17.19 0.08 17.02
N LEU A 387 -16.59 0.81 16.08
CA LEU A 387 -16.94 2.21 15.77
C LEU A 387 -18.17 2.33 14.86
N GLY A 388 -18.80 1.21 14.48
CA GLY A 388 -19.97 1.17 13.61
C GLY A 388 -19.65 1.22 12.12
N MET A 389 -18.39 1.07 11.72
CA MET A 389 -18.05 0.92 10.30
C MET A 389 -18.44 -0.48 9.82
N LYS A 390 -19.22 -0.56 8.73
CA LYS A 390 -19.61 -1.85 8.14
C LYS A 390 -18.44 -2.46 7.37
N VAL A 391 -18.01 -3.65 7.78
CA VAL A 391 -16.91 -4.41 7.15
C VAL A 391 -17.45 -5.72 6.62
N THR A 392 -17.59 -5.84 5.31
CA THR A 392 -18.23 -7.00 4.67
C THR A 392 -17.33 -7.73 3.68
N THR A 393 -16.50 -6.99 2.97
CA THR A 393 -15.68 -7.50 1.88
C THR A 393 -14.19 -7.36 2.16
N ALA A 394 -13.36 -8.05 1.38
CA ALA A 394 -11.91 -7.86 1.43
C ALA A 394 -11.50 -6.47 0.94
N ALA A 395 -12.30 -5.82 0.09
CA ALA A 395 -12.11 -4.41 -0.28
C ALA A 395 -12.19 -3.53 0.99
N ASP A 396 -13.25 -3.72 1.79
CA ASP A 396 -13.43 -2.99 3.06
C ASP A 396 -12.27 -3.26 4.03
N SER A 397 -11.92 -4.53 4.25
CA SER A 397 -10.86 -4.87 5.21
C SER A 397 -9.48 -4.36 4.77
N GLN A 398 -9.15 -4.46 3.48
CA GLN A 398 -7.88 -3.95 2.96
C GLN A 398 -7.82 -2.42 3.06
N ALA A 399 -8.90 -1.71 2.74
CA ALA A 399 -9.00 -0.26 2.89
C ALA A 399 -8.81 0.18 4.35
N LEU A 400 -9.52 -0.46 5.29
CA LEU A 400 -9.45 -0.13 6.71
C LEU A 400 -8.08 -0.42 7.33
N ILE A 401 -7.41 -1.48 6.88
CA ILE A 401 -6.02 -1.76 7.25
C ILE A 401 -5.10 -0.64 6.76
N GLU A 402 -5.31 -0.12 5.55
CA GLU A 402 -4.53 1.01 5.03
C GLU A 402 -4.77 2.28 5.81
N TRP A 403 -6.05 2.62 6.01
CA TRP A 403 -6.50 3.79 6.76
C TRP A 403 -5.88 3.78 8.16
N TYR A 404 -5.98 2.64 8.86
CA TYR A 404 -5.41 2.49 10.19
C TYR A 404 -3.90 2.70 10.19
N ASN A 405 -3.16 1.97 9.36
CA ASN A 405 -1.70 1.92 9.43
C ASN A 405 -1.00 3.14 8.83
N HIS A 406 -1.66 3.93 7.97
CA HIS A 406 -1.02 5.06 7.29
C HIS A 406 -1.57 6.43 7.71
N TYR A 407 -2.77 6.48 8.29
CA TYR A 407 -3.34 7.73 8.78
C TYR A 407 -3.51 7.71 10.30
N CYS A 408 -4.21 6.73 10.85
CA CYS A 408 -4.56 6.72 12.27
C CYS A 408 -3.34 6.59 13.18
N THR A 409 -2.48 5.60 12.94
CA THR A 409 -1.23 5.37 13.70
C THR A 409 -0.27 6.55 13.67
N PHE A 410 -0.31 7.36 12.61
CA PHE A 410 0.53 8.54 12.42
C PHE A 410 -0.22 9.86 12.67
N ARG A 411 -1.47 9.80 13.16
CA ARG A 411 -2.33 10.96 13.46
C ARG A 411 -2.47 11.96 12.30
N LYS A 412 -2.48 11.48 11.04
CA LYS A 412 -2.64 12.31 9.83
C LYS A 412 -4.09 12.77 9.62
N CYS A 413 -4.71 13.30 10.67
CA CYS A 413 -6.13 13.69 10.67
C CYS A 413 -6.42 14.83 9.68
N LEU A 414 -5.44 15.68 9.38
CA LEU A 414 -5.56 16.77 8.39
C LEU A 414 -5.59 16.27 6.94
N GLU A 415 -5.01 15.09 6.68
CA GLU A 415 -4.98 14.45 5.35
C GLU A 415 -6.13 13.44 5.16
N CYS A 416 -6.77 13.06 6.26
CA CYS A 416 -7.88 12.11 6.34
C CYS A 416 -9.22 12.86 6.18
N THR A 417 -10.10 12.42 5.28
CA THR A 417 -11.42 13.05 5.05
C THR A 417 -12.26 13.12 6.33
N VAL A 418 -12.24 12.07 7.16
CA VAL A 418 -12.98 12.02 8.43
C VAL A 418 -12.38 12.99 9.45
N GLY A 419 -11.06 12.99 9.62
CA GLY A 419 -10.39 13.91 10.54
C GLY A 419 -10.61 15.37 10.15
N ALA A 420 -10.44 15.68 8.86
CA ALA A 420 -10.69 17.00 8.31
C ALA A 420 -12.14 17.46 8.52
N THR A 421 -13.11 16.55 8.35
CA THR A 421 -14.54 16.84 8.58
C THR A 421 -14.83 17.16 10.04
N LEU A 422 -14.23 16.42 10.97
CA LEU A 422 -14.38 16.65 12.41
C LEU A 422 -13.78 18.01 12.81
N ILE A 423 -12.60 18.35 12.30
CA ILE A 423 -11.97 19.65 12.55
C ILE A 423 -12.83 20.79 11.98
N ARG A 424 -13.42 20.59 10.81
CA ARG A 424 -14.28 21.59 10.16
C ARG A 424 -15.58 21.85 10.91
N SER A 425 -16.27 20.80 11.39
CA SER A 425 -17.72 20.82 11.64
C SER A 425 -18.18 21.94 12.58
N VAL A 426 -18.46 23.14 12.06
CA VAL A 426 -19.15 24.20 12.78
C VAL A 426 -20.43 23.56 13.30
N SER A 427 -20.63 23.56 14.62
CA SER A 427 -21.95 23.26 15.19
C SER A 427 -22.90 24.23 14.48
N LEU A 428 -23.76 23.70 13.62
CA LEU A 428 -24.80 24.47 12.94
C LEU A 428 -25.70 25.14 13.97
#